data_AF-A0A918GU03-F1
#
_entry.id   AF-A0A918GU03-F1
#
_cell.length_a   1.000
_cell.length_b   1.000
_cell.length_c   1.000
_cell.angle_alpha   90.00
_cell.angle_beta   90.00
_cell.angle_gamma   90.00
#
_symmetry.space_group_name_H-M   'P 1'
#
loop_
_entity.id
_entity.type
_entity.pdbx_description
1 polymer ?
#
loop_
_entity_poly.entity_id
_entity_poly.type
_entity_poly.pdbx_seq_one_letter_code
_entity_poly.pdbx_strand_id
1 'polypeptide(L)' 'MIEQVPHRTPGADPAGIALALEVAYALHPPAPRAPEVAPHPVRAHRAAPARRRTGVRG' A
#
# COMPACT_ATOMS: atom_id res chain seq x y z
N MET A 1 -16.08 -33.61 -13.29
CA MET A 1 -16.71 -33.29 -11.99
C MET A 1 -15.56 -33.15 -10.99
N ILE A 2 -15.40 -31.99 -10.32
CA ILE A 2 -14.32 -31.75 -9.35
C ILE A 2 -14.96 -31.56 -7.98
N GLU A 3 -14.53 -32.36 -7.02
CA GLU A 3 -14.96 -32.27 -5.63
C GLU A 3 -14.12 -31.24 -4.89
N GLN A 4 -14.77 -30.31 -4.18
CA GLN A 4 -14.07 -29.39 -3.28
C GLN A 4 -14.05 -30.00 -1.88
N VAL A 5 -12.87 -30.38 -1.42
CA VAL A 5 -12.67 -30.90 -0.07
C VAL A 5 -12.18 -29.76 0.84
N PRO A 6 -12.94 -29.38 1.88
CA PRO A 6 -12.51 -28.32 2.80
C PRO A 6 -11.37 -28.83 3.69
N HIS A 7 -10.22 -28.18 3.64
CA HIS A 7 -9.10 -28.43 4.55
C HIS A 7 -9.08 -27.38 5.65
N ARG A 8 -9.12 -27.82 6.90
CA ARG A 8 -8.95 -26.92 8.06
C ARG A 8 -7.50 -26.92 8.49
N THR A 9 -6.81 -25.81 8.26
CA THR A 9 -5.45 -25.59 8.76
C THR A 9 -5.51 -24.86 10.10
N PRO A 10 -4.94 -25.42 11.18
CA PRO A 10 -4.83 -24.71 12.46
C PRO A 10 -4.08 -23.38 12.32
N GLY A 11 -4.54 -22.33 13.00
CA GLY A 11 -3.90 -21.01 12.98
C GLY A 11 -4.07 -20.20 11.69
N ALA A 12 -4.87 -20.68 10.73
CA ALA A 12 -5.25 -19.93 9.53
C ALA A 12 -6.50 -19.05 9.73
N ASP A 13 -6.99 -18.93 10.97
CA ASP A 13 -8.02 -17.95 11.29
C ASP A 13 -7.44 -16.53 11.26
N PRO A 14 -8.27 -15.48 11.06
CA PRO A 14 -7.78 -14.12 10.92
C PRO A 14 -6.95 -13.62 12.10
N ALA A 15 -7.27 -14.03 13.34
CA ALA A 15 -6.52 -13.61 14.52
C ALA A 15 -5.16 -14.32 14.60
N GLY A 16 -5.12 -15.62 14.28
CA GLY A 16 -3.88 -16.39 14.14
C GLY A 16 -2.94 -15.82 13.07
N ILE A 17 -3.49 -15.42 11.92
CA ILE A 17 -2.72 -14.77 10.84
C ILE A 17 -2.17 -13.42 11.29
N ALA A 18 -2.99 -12.57 11.92
CA ALA A 18 -2.55 -11.27 12.40
C ALA A 18 -1.37 -11.40 13.38
N LEU A 19 -1.49 -12.30 14.37
CA LEU A 19 -0.42 -12.57 15.33
C LEU A 19 0.85 -13.09 14.64
N ALA A 20 0.71 -14.01 13.68
CA ALA A 20 1.86 -14.54 12.94
C ALA A 20 2.58 -13.44 12.15
N LEU A 21 1.85 -12.49 11.55
CA LEU A 21 2.43 -11.33 10.86
C LEU A 21 3.15 -10.38 11.82
N GLU A 22 2.59 -10.13 13.00
CA GLU A 22 3.24 -9.32 14.04
C GLU A 22 4.56 -9.93 14.50
N VAL A 23 4.56 -11.23 14.81
CA VAL A 23 5.76 -11.97 15.21
C VAL A 23 6.78 -11.99 14.07
N ALA A 24 6.34 -12.24 12.84
CA ALA A 24 7.21 -12.21 11.67
C ALA A 24 7.85 -10.83 11.49
N TYR A 25 7.12 -9.73 11.70
CA TYR A 25 7.69 -8.39 11.62
C TYR A 25 8.72 -8.12 12.71
N ALA A 26 8.45 -8.56 13.94
CA ALA A 26 9.36 -8.41 15.07
C ALA A 26 10.68 -9.17 14.84
N LEU A 27 10.60 -10.37 14.26
CA LEU A 27 11.77 -11.21 13.96
C LEU A 27 12.46 -10.84 12.65
N HIS A 28 11.71 -10.32 11.67
CA HIS A 28 12.17 -10.00 10.33
C HIS A 28 11.76 -8.57 9.98
N PRO A 29 12.42 -7.55 10.58
CA PRO A 29 12.13 -6.18 10.25
C PRO A 29 12.37 -5.95 8.75
N PRO A 30 11.47 -5.22 8.06
CA PRO A 30 11.58 -5.01 6.62
C PRO A 30 12.85 -4.22 6.31
N ALA A 31 13.71 -4.80 5.48
CA ALA A 31 14.88 -4.11 4.97
C ALA A 31 14.48 -3.02 3.97
N PRO A 32 15.24 -1.92 3.86
CA PRO A 32 15.08 -0.97 2.78
C PRO A 32 15.13 -1.68 1.42
N ARG A 33 14.19 -1.35 0.53
CA ARG A 33 14.21 -1.87 -0.83
C ARG A 33 15.41 -1.30 -1.58
N ALA A 34 16.04 -2.13 -2.40
CA ALA A 34 17.10 -1.71 -3.29
C ALA A 34 16.60 -0.62 -4.26
N PRO A 35 17.47 0.31 -4.70
CA PRO A 35 17.08 1.47 -5.50
C PRO A 35 16.38 1.10 -6.81
N GLU A 36 16.72 -0.05 -7.41
CA GLU A 36 16.12 -0.58 -8.62
C GLU A 36 14.66 -1.06 -8.44
N VAL A 37 14.23 -1.33 -7.20
CA VAL A 37 12.86 -1.75 -6.85
C VAL A 37 12.12 -0.68 -6.04
N ALA A 38 12.80 0.42 -5.71
CA ALA A 38 12.19 1.51 -4.97
C ALA A 38 11.13 2.20 -5.83
N PRO A 39 9.92 2.45 -5.31
CA PRO A 39 8.93 3.22 -6.04
C PRO A 39 9.47 4.61 -6.34
N HIS A 40 9.44 5.02 -7.61
CA HIS A 40 9.84 6.38 -7.97
C HIS A 40 8.89 7.40 -7.33
N PRO A 41 9.41 8.48 -6.73
CA PRO A 41 8.57 9.52 -6.17
C PRO A 41 7.74 10.16 -7.30
N VAL A 42 6.42 10.04 -7.22
CA VAL A 42 5.51 10.70 -8.16
C VAL A 42 5.58 12.19 -7.89
N ARG A 43 6.04 12.97 -8.85
CA ARG A 43 6.13 14.43 -8.72
C ARG A 43 4.72 15.00 -8.68
N ALA A 44 4.29 15.53 -7.53
CA ALA A 44 3.01 16.19 -7.41
C ALA A 44 2.93 17.36 -8.41
N HIS A 45 2.01 17.29 -9.37
CA HIS A 45 1.76 18.38 -10.30
C HIS A 45 1.12 19.53 -9.50
N ARG A 46 1.91 20.56 -9.17
CA ARG A 46 1.33 21.83 -8.70
C ARG A 46 0.50 22.39 -9.85
N ALA A 47 -0.83 22.37 -9.70
CA ALA A 47 -1.73 23.07 -10.61
C ALA A 47 -1.31 24.55 -10.65
N ALA A 48 -1.12 25.09 -11.86
CA ALA A 48 -0.76 26.49 -12.03
C ALA A 48 -1.89 27.38 -11.51
N PRO A 49 -1.58 28.50 -10.81
CA PRO A 49 -2.62 29.42 -10.36
C PRO A 49 -3.32 30.02 -11.58
N ALA A 50 -4.63 29.83 -11.67
CA ALA A 50 -5.46 30.45 -12.69
C ALA A 50 -5.36 31.97 -12.55
N ARG A 51 -4.71 32.63 -13.52
CA ARG A 51 -4.53 34.08 -13.56
C ARG A 51 -5.90 34.73 -13.76
N ARG A 52 -6.53 35.13 -12.65
CA ARG A 52 -7.83 35.83 -12.64
C ARG A 52 -7.65 37.16 -13.37
N ARG A 53 -8.17 37.26 -14.60
CA ARG A 53 -8.20 38.52 -15.36
C ARG A 53 -9.18 39.45 -14.64
N THR A 54 -8.66 40.45 -13.95
CA THR A 54 -9.47 41.59 -13.49
C THR A 54 -9.90 42.38 -14.73
N GLY A 55 -11.16 42.22 -15.11
CA GLY A 55 -11.81 43.13 -16.06
C GLY A 55 -12.03 44.48 -15.38
N VAL A 56 -11.37 45.52 -15.87
CA VAL A 56 -11.80 46.90 -15.65
C VAL A 56 -13.05 47.10 -16.49
N ARG A 57 -14.21 47.25 -15.84
CA ARG A 57 -15.36 47.94 -16.42
C ARG A 57 -15.43 49.30 -15.75
N GLY A 58 -15.31 50.35 -16.57
CA GLY A 58 -15.62 51.72 -16.17
C GLY A 58 -17.11 51.96 -16.00
#